data_AF-A0AAW8KMJ2-F1
#
_entry.id   AF-A0AAW8KMJ2-F1
#
_cell.length_a   1.000
_cell.length_b   1.000
_cell.length_c   1.000
_cell.angle_alpha   90.00
_cell.angle_beta   90.00
_cell.angle_gamma   90.00
#
_symmetry.space_group_name_H-M   'P 1'
#
loop_
_entity.id
_entity.type
_entity.pdbx_description
1 polymer ?
#
loop_
_entity_poly.entity_id
_entity_poly.type
_entity_poly.pdbx_seq_one_letter_code
_entity_poly.pdbx_strand_id
1 'polypeptide(L)' 'MAKAIMVQGTMSNAGKSVLVAALCRIFKEDGFKVVPFKSQNMALNSFITKEGLEMGRAQV' A
#
# COMPACT_ATOMS: atom_id res chain seq x y z
N MET A 1 9.73 4.74 16.25
CA MET A 1 8.45 4.70 15.49
C MET A 1 8.73 5.00 14.02
N ALA A 2 8.03 4.34 13.09
CA ALA A 2 8.12 4.69 11.67
C ALA A 2 7.35 5.99 11.37
N LYS A 3 7.83 6.80 10.43
CA LYS A 3 7.06 7.93 9.89
C LYS A 3 6.02 7.37 8.92
N ALA A 4 4.77 7.83 9.02
CA ALA A 4 3.67 7.39 8.17
C ALA A 4 3.23 8.50 7.22
N ILE A 5 3.03 8.15 5.95
CA ILE A 5 2.52 9.05 4.92
C ILE A 5 1.27 8.40 4.31
N MET A 6 0.14 9.09 4.36
CA MET A 6 -1.10 8.63 3.74
C MET A 6 -1.27 9.30 2.37
N VAL A 7 -1.39 8.50 1.32
CA VAL A 7 -1.68 8.97 -0.04
C VAL A 7 -3.17 8.82 -0.32
N GLN A 8 -3.84 9.95 -0.54
CA GLN A 8 -5.29 10.03 -0.79
C GLN A 8 -5.59 10.46 -2.22
N GLY A 9 -6.82 10.24 -2.67
CA GLY A 9 -7.28 10.71 -3.98
C GLY A 9 -8.80 10.62 -4.09
N THR A 10 -9.37 11.42 -4.99
CA THR A 10 -10.82 11.68 -5.07
C THR A 10 -11.62 10.58 -5.76
N MET A 11 -10.97 9.68 -6.50
CA MET A 11 -11.61 8.55 -7.16
C MET A 11 -10.73 7.31 -7.20
N SER A 12 -11.33 6.16 -7.50
CA SER A 12 -10.62 4.94 -7.90
C SER A 12 -9.84 5.18 -9.20
N ASN A 13 -8.73 4.46 -9.40
CA ASN A 13 -7.88 4.56 -10.59
C ASN A 13 -7.19 5.91 -10.85
N ALA A 14 -7.28 6.88 -9.94
CA ALA A 14 -6.55 8.16 -10.02
C ALA A 14 -5.00 8.07 -9.94
N GLY A 15 -4.39 6.89 -10.14
CA GLY A 15 -2.93 6.72 -10.12
C GLY A 15 -2.28 6.63 -8.73
N LYS A 16 -3.06 6.55 -7.64
CA LYS A 16 -2.55 6.47 -6.26
C LYS A 16 -1.49 5.38 -6.04
N SER A 17 -1.70 4.18 -6.58
CA SER A 17 -0.75 3.07 -6.42
C SER A 17 0.58 3.34 -7.14
N VAL A 18 0.53 3.96 -8.32
CA VAL A 18 1.74 4.34 -9.08
C VAL A 18 2.53 5.41 -8.32
N LEU A 19 1.83 6.41 -7.76
CA LEU A 19 2.44 7.44 -6.93
C LEU A 19 3.10 6.85 -5.67
N VAL A 20 2.42 5.92 -4.98
CA VAL A 20 3.01 5.23 -3.81
C VAL A 20 4.26 4.44 -4.21
N ALA A 21 4.23 3.72 -5.34
CA ALA A 21 5.40 2.99 -5.83
C ALA A 21 6.59 3.92 -6.15
N ALA A 22 6.32 5.08 -6.76
CA ALA A 22 7.35 6.10 -7.04
C ALA A 22 7.97 6.64 -5.75
N LEU A 23 7.14 6.98 -4.75
CA LEU A 23 7.62 7.44 -3.44
C LEU A 23 8.46 6.36 -2.74
N CYS A 24 8.01 5.10 -2.74
CA CYS A 24 8.79 4.00 -2.18
C CYS A 24 10.16 3.86 -2.88
N ARG A 25 10.22 4.05 -4.20
CA ARG A 25 11.48 4.00 -4.93
C ARG A 25 12.42 5.13 -4.52
N ILE A 26 11.94 6.38 -4.51
CA ILE A 26 12.74 7.55 -4.11
C ILE A 26 13.30 7.36 -2.70
N PHE A 27 12.45 7.02 -1.72
CA PHE A 27 12.90 6.82 -0.34
C PHE A 27 13.90 5.67 -0.21
N LYS A 28 13.76 4.62 -1.03
CA LYS A 28 14.71 3.52 -1.06
C LYS A 28 16.06 3.96 -1.64
N GLU A 29 16.06 4.77 -2.71
CA GLU A 29 17.25 5.35 -3.32
C GLU A 29 17.97 6.33 -2.36
N ASP A 30 17.21 7.06 -1.54
CA ASP A 30 17.74 7.91 -0.46
C ASP A 30 18.22 7.13 0.79
N GLY A 31 18.20 5.80 0.76
CA GLY A 31 18.70 4.94 1.84
C GLY A 31 17.73 4.63 2.98
N PHE A 32 16.46 5.04 2.87
CA PHE A 32 15.45 4.73 3.88
C PHE A 32 14.90 3.30 3.75
N LYS A 33 14.49 2.73 4.90
CA LYS A 33 13.64 1.54 4.95
C LYS A 33 12.18 2.00 4.83
N VAL A 34 11.55 1.66 3.71
CA VAL A 34 10.16 2.02 3.39
C VAL A 34 9.35 0.78 3.08
N VAL A 35 8.07 0.78 3.48
CA VAL A 35 7.11 -0.28 3.15
C VAL A 35 5.78 0.36 2.73
N PRO A 36 5.12 -0.13 1.67
CA PRO A 36 3.77 0.30 1.34
C PRO A 36 2.74 -0.39 2.24
N PHE A 37 1.64 0.30 2.55
CA PHE A 37 0.51 -0.28 3.27
C PHE A 37 -0.81 0.25 2.70
N LYS A 38 -1.76 -0.66 2.42
CA LYS A 38 -3.12 -0.30 2.01
C LYS A 38 -4.01 -0.29 3.25
N SER A 39 -4.46 0.90 3.67
CA SER A 39 -5.26 1.06 4.89
C SER A 39 -6.67 0.47 4.82
N GLN A 40 -7.22 0.36 3.61
CA GLN A 40 -8.56 -0.18 3.38
C GLN A 40 -8.60 -0.90 2.04
N ASN A 41 -9.09 -2.14 2.08
CA ASN A 41 -9.47 -2.89 0.89
C ASN A 41 -11.00 -2.81 0.74
N MET A 42 -11.47 -2.19 -0.34
CA MET A 42 -12.89 -2.15 -0.71
C MET A 42 -13.22 -3.14 -1.84
N ALA A 43 -12.22 -3.85 -2.37
CA ALA A 43 -12.45 -4.86 -3.39
C ALA A 43 -12.79 -6.21 -2.74
N LEU A 44 -13.73 -6.93 -3.32
CA LEU A 44 -14.09 -8.31 -2.95
C LEU A 44 -12.97 -9.34 -3.29
N ASN A 45 -11.80 -8.88 -3.73
CA ASN A 45 -10.60 -9.70 -3.99
C ASN A 45 -9.71 -9.75 -2.73
N SER A 46 -10.21 -10.39 -1.67
CA SER A 46 -9.41 -10.72 -0.49
C SER A 46 -8.68 -12.06 -0.64
N PHE A 47 -7.61 -12.23 0.12
CA PHE A 47 -6.84 -13.46 0.31
C PHE A 47 -6.92 -13.85 1.78
N ILE A 48 -7.10 -15.14 2.05
CA ILE A 48 -7.11 -15.69 3.40
C ILE A 48 -5.68 -16.02 3.80
N THR A 49 -5.16 -15.37 4.84
CA THR A 49 -3.82 -15.63 5.36
C THR A 49 -3.73 -17.01 6.01
N LYS A 50 -2.51 -17.49 6.29
CA LYS A 50 -2.29 -18.76 7.00
C LYS A 50 -2.95 -18.81 8.39
N GLU A 51 -3.23 -17.65 8.97
CA GLU A 51 -3.89 -17.47 10.27
C GLU A 51 -5.43 -17.36 10.15
N GLY A 52 -5.98 -17.45 8.93
CA GLY A 52 -7.42 -17.33 8.68
C GLY A 52 -7.94 -15.89 8.60
N LEU A 53 -7.07 -14.89 8.58
CA LEU A 53 -7.44 -13.48 8.47
C LEU A 53 -7.59 -13.05 7.01
N GLU A 54 -8.31 -11.96 6.75
CA GLU A 54 -8.45 -11.39 5.42
C GLU A 54 -7.44 -10.29 5.14
N MET A 55 -6.83 -10.33 3.96
CA MET A 55 -5.94 -9.29 3.48
C MET A 55 -6.17 -9.04 1.98
N GLY A 56 -5.99 -7.81 1.51
CA GLY A 56 -6.18 -7.53 0.08
C GLY A 56 -5.17 -8.28 -0.79
N ARG A 57 -5.63 -8.88 -1.90
CA ARG A 57 -4.75 -9.59 -2.87
C ARG A 57 -3.53 -8.80 -3.32
N ALA A 58 -3.61 -7.47 -3.31
CA ALA A 58 -2.52 -6.58 -3.70
C ALA A 58 -1.40 -6.46 -2.64
N GLN A 59 -1.57 -7.06 -1.45
CA GLN A 59 -0.64 -6.92 -0.33
C GLN A 59 -0.04 -8.26 0.12
N VAL A 60 -0.57 -9.38 -0.36
CA VAL A 60 -0.14 -10.75 -0.02
C VAL A 60 0.85 -11.30 -1.02
#